data_AF-A0A1B3WBI1-F1
#
_entry.id   AF-A0A1B3WBI1-F1
#
_cell.length_a   1.000
_cell.length_b   1.000
_cell.length_c   1.000
_cell.angle_alpha   90.00
_cell.angle_beta   90.00
_cell.angle_gamma   90.00
#
_symmetry.space_group_name_H-M   'P 1'
#
loop_
_entity.id
_entity.type
_entity.pdbx_description
1 polymer ?
#
loop_
_entity_poly.entity_id
_entity_poly.type
_entity_poly.pdbx_seq_one_letter_code
_entity_poly.pdbx_strand_id
1 'polypeptide(L)'
;MRMLLPLLVLVAAAGTVPPAAADDVTLYRCTDAAGRVAIQDFPCADGEDQQARTIPRPQDPPPRPEGPATPAPAPAAPPPATAEVVVRAPPRPMFECTTPGGETYLSDSGDGNPRPAPVWYPVAPWTPPGVAPGPRPVTSRRESGIASPGMSTSPGARLTTPPQQRQAPPPPARRGHRGHRHPGFGHAYGGGLIRDQCHRLPQARTCSVLTDRRTEIRRRMFNAQPTERAELREEERDITARLNEDCDIR
;
A
#
# COMPACT_ATOMS: atom_id res chain seq x y z
N MET A 1 -112.35 -7.65 7.96
CA MET A 1 -111.75 -6.34 8.32
C MET A 1 -110.36 -6.32 7.69
N ARG A 2 -110.11 -5.51 6.64
CA ARG A 2 -109.42 -4.19 6.71
C ARG A 2 -108.16 -4.30 7.59
N MET A 3 -106.90 -4.20 7.13
CA MET A 3 -106.29 -3.21 6.24
C MET A 3 -104.87 -3.65 5.78
N LEU A 4 -104.55 -3.36 4.51
CA LEU A 4 -103.33 -2.74 3.93
C LEU A 4 -101.89 -3.26 4.22
N LEU A 5 -101.28 -3.80 3.14
CA LEU A 5 -99.89 -3.71 2.55
C LEU A 5 -98.90 -2.63 3.09
N PRO A 6 -97.58 -2.59 2.68
CA PRO A 6 -96.65 -3.61 2.11
C PRO A 6 -95.15 -3.47 2.56
N LEU A 7 -94.26 -4.23 1.89
CA LEU A 7 -92.89 -3.84 1.45
C LEU A 7 -91.71 -4.12 2.41
N LEU A 8 -90.96 -5.22 2.15
CA LEU A 8 -89.62 -5.13 1.56
C LEU A 8 -89.11 -6.54 1.18
N VAL A 9 -88.64 -6.64 -0.06
CA VAL A 9 -87.97 -7.78 -0.67
C VAL A 9 -86.57 -7.96 -0.07
N LEU A 10 -86.19 -9.19 0.28
CA LEU A 10 -84.78 -9.61 0.12
C LEU A 10 -84.72 -11.08 -0.30
N VAL A 11 -84.09 -11.27 -1.45
CA VAL A 11 -83.89 -12.51 -2.19
C VAL A 11 -82.97 -13.45 -1.39
N ALA A 12 -83.47 -14.62 -1.01
CA ALA A 12 -82.65 -15.73 -0.55
C ALA A 12 -82.21 -16.56 -1.77
N ALA A 13 -81.11 -16.16 -2.41
CA ALA A 13 -80.38 -17.03 -3.30
C ALA A 13 -79.54 -17.98 -2.44
N ALA A 14 -80.08 -19.16 -2.14
CA ALA A 14 -79.29 -20.27 -1.64
C ALA A 14 -78.29 -20.66 -2.74
N GLY A 15 -77.04 -20.18 -2.60
CA GLY A 15 -75.93 -20.65 -3.42
C GLY A 15 -75.67 -22.11 -3.08
N THR A 16 -76.21 -23.01 -3.88
CA THR A 16 -75.69 -24.38 -4.00
C THR A 16 -74.27 -24.29 -4.50
N VAL A 17 -73.30 -24.48 -3.60
CA VAL A 17 -71.89 -24.63 -3.97
C VAL A 17 -71.76 -25.95 -4.73
N PRO A 18 -71.32 -25.97 -6.00
CA PRO A 18 -71.02 -27.23 -6.66
C PRO A 18 -69.86 -27.90 -5.92
N PRO A 19 -69.84 -29.24 -5.76
CA PRO A 19 -68.68 -29.92 -5.23
C PRO A 19 -67.49 -29.60 -6.13
N ALA A 20 -66.34 -29.28 -5.53
CA ALA A 20 -65.08 -29.17 -6.25
C ALA A 20 -64.87 -30.48 -7.03
N ALA A 21 -64.82 -30.38 -8.35
CA ALA A 21 -64.51 -31.50 -9.21
C ALA A 21 -63.11 -32.00 -8.82
N ALA A 22 -63.02 -33.26 -8.37
CA ALA A 22 -61.75 -33.94 -8.34
C ALA A 22 -61.30 -34.07 -9.80
N ASP A 23 -60.32 -33.26 -10.21
CA ASP A 23 -59.69 -33.37 -11.53
C ASP A 23 -58.80 -34.61 -11.53
N ASP A 24 -59.42 -35.77 -11.65
CA ASP A 24 -58.77 -37.06 -11.78
C ASP A 24 -58.03 -37.15 -13.13
N VAL A 25 -56.79 -37.64 -13.12
CA VAL A 25 -55.97 -37.79 -14.33
C VAL A 25 -55.88 -39.28 -14.69
N THR A 26 -56.29 -39.63 -15.91
CA THR A 26 -56.15 -41.00 -16.43
C THR A 26 -54.83 -41.16 -17.16
N LEU A 27 -54.05 -42.15 -16.74
CA LEU A 27 -52.77 -42.52 -17.33
C LEU A 27 -52.88 -43.92 -17.95
N TYR A 28 -52.46 -44.05 -19.20
CA TYR A 28 -52.46 -45.31 -19.94
C TYR A 28 -51.07 -45.91 -19.95
N ARG A 29 -50.97 -47.17 -19.50
CA ARG A 29 -49.77 -47.99 -19.69
C ARG A 29 -50.01 -48.90 -20.88
N CYS A 30 -49.23 -48.72 -21.94
CA CYS A 30 -49.29 -49.48 -23.18
C CYS A 30 -48.16 -50.49 -23.20
N THR A 31 -48.46 -51.74 -23.50
CA THR A 31 -47.48 -52.82 -23.62
C THR A 31 -47.54 -53.39 -25.02
N ASP A 32 -46.43 -53.35 -25.75
CA ASP A 32 -46.38 -53.89 -27.12
C ASP A 32 -46.07 -55.40 -27.14
N ALA A 33 -46.20 -56.02 -28.31
CA ALA A 33 -45.91 -57.44 -28.50
C ALA A 33 -44.43 -57.82 -28.23
N ALA A 34 -43.53 -56.84 -28.20
CA ALA A 34 -42.12 -57.03 -27.84
C ALA A 34 -41.87 -56.88 -26.32
N GLY A 35 -42.92 -56.64 -25.53
CA GLY A 35 -42.87 -56.45 -24.07
C GLY A 35 -42.35 -55.07 -23.64
N ARG A 36 -42.25 -54.11 -24.55
CA ARG A 36 -41.86 -52.73 -24.22
C ARG A 36 -43.07 -51.99 -23.65
N VAL A 37 -42.82 -51.22 -22.61
CA VAL A 37 -43.85 -50.48 -21.88
C VAL A 37 -43.67 -48.98 -22.10
N ALA A 38 -44.73 -48.31 -22.51
CA ALA A 38 -44.82 -46.85 -22.56
C ALA A 38 -45.96 -46.36 -21.64
N ILE A 39 -45.76 -45.22 -21.00
CA ILE A 39 -46.76 -44.56 -20.16
C ILE A 39 -47.15 -43.26 -20.86
N GLN A 40 -48.44 -43.07 -21.12
CA GLN A 40 -48.98 -41.99 -21.94
C GLN A 40 -50.30 -41.47 -21.36
N ASP A 41 -50.65 -40.23 -21.70
CA ASP A 41 -51.88 -39.54 -21.32
C ASP A 41 -53.04 -39.75 -22.33
N PHE A 42 -52.77 -40.42 -23.45
CA PHE A 42 -53.73 -40.79 -24.49
C PHE A 42 -53.84 -42.33 -24.66
N PRO A 43 -54.95 -42.84 -25.22
CA PRO A 43 -55.15 -44.28 -25.39
C PRO A 43 -54.07 -44.95 -26.25
N CYS A 44 -53.84 -46.25 -26.03
CA CYS A 44 -52.82 -47.03 -26.72
C CYS A 44 -53.18 -47.24 -28.20
N ALA A 45 -52.19 -47.56 -29.02
CA ALA A 45 -52.43 -47.88 -30.42
C ALA A 45 -53.15 -49.24 -30.55
N ASP A 46 -53.85 -49.44 -31.66
CA ASP A 46 -54.57 -50.69 -31.92
C ASP A 46 -53.60 -51.89 -31.90
N GLY A 47 -53.92 -52.90 -31.08
CA GLY A 47 -53.11 -54.12 -30.94
C GLY A 47 -52.09 -54.11 -29.80
N GLU A 48 -52.02 -53.05 -29.00
CA GLU A 48 -51.25 -53.01 -27.75
C GLU A 48 -52.12 -53.35 -26.52
N ASP A 49 -51.52 -53.97 -25.49
CA ASP A 49 -52.20 -54.22 -24.22
C ASP A 49 -52.30 -52.92 -23.42
N GLN A 50 -53.54 -52.48 -23.15
CA GLN A 50 -53.85 -51.23 -22.45
C GLN A 50 -54.21 -51.46 -20.99
N GLN A 51 -53.53 -50.76 -20.08
CA GLN A 51 -53.93 -50.64 -18.69
C GLN A 51 -54.12 -49.18 -18.31
N ALA A 52 -55.38 -48.76 -18.17
CA ALA A 52 -55.74 -47.41 -17.69
C ALA A 52 -55.69 -47.36 -16.16
N ARG A 53 -55.04 -46.32 -15.61
CA ARG A 53 -55.06 -46.01 -14.18
C ARG A 53 -55.44 -44.55 -13.98
N THR A 54 -56.54 -44.34 -13.30
CA THR A 54 -56.96 -43.01 -12.85
C THR A 54 -56.29 -42.71 -11.52
N ILE A 55 -55.59 -41.58 -11.45
CA ILE A 55 -54.94 -41.10 -10.23
C ILE A 55 -55.51 -39.72 -9.88
N PRO A 56 -55.79 -39.46 -8.59
CA PRO A 56 -56.20 -38.14 -8.16
C PRO A 56 -55.03 -37.17 -8.36
N ARG A 57 -55.31 -35.99 -8.91
CA ARG A 57 -54.30 -34.93 -8.98
C ARG A 57 -53.89 -34.54 -7.55
N PRO A 58 -52.58 -34.40 -7.28
CA PRO A 58 -52.11 -33.85 -6.02
C PRO A 58 -52.75 -32.47 -5.80
N GLN A 59 -53.53 -32.33 -4.73
CA GLN A 59 -54.19 -31.09 -4.36
C GLN A 59 -53.21 -30.21 -3.58
N ASP A 60 -53.11 -28.94 -3.97
CA ASP A 60 -52.33 -27.96 -3.22
C ASP A 60 -52.96 -27.74 -1.83
N PRO A 61 -52.15 -27.67 -0.77
CA PRO A 61 -52.67 -27.43 0.57
C PRO A 61 -53.34 -26.04 0.64
N PRO A 62 -54.46 -25.90 1.39
CA PRO A 62 -55.13 -24.61 1.54
C PRO A 62 -54.18 -23.59 2.17
N PRO A 63 -54.25 -22.30 1.77
CA PRO A 63 -53.41 -21.26 2.34
C PRO A 63 -53.60 -21.21 3.86
N ARG A 64 -52.48 -21.29 4.59
CA ARG A 64 -52.49 -21.28 6.05
C ARG A 64 -53.06 -19.94 6.54
N PRO A 65 -54.07 -19.92 7.43
CA PRO A 65 -54.52 -18.69 8.06
C PRO A 65 -53.36 -18.05 8.83
N GLU A 66 -53.14 -16.75 8.63
CA GLU A 66 -52.19 -15.99 9.44
C GLU A 66 -52.69 -15.97 10.89
N GLY A 67 -51.93 -16.62 11.78
CA GLY A 67 -52.18 -16.55 13.22
C GLY A 67 -51.85 -15.15 13.76
N PRO A 68 -52.41 -14.76 14.93
CA PRO A 68 -52.07 -13.50 15.56
C PRO A 68 -50.56 -13.43 15.81
N ALA A 69 -49.94 -12.33 15.38
CA ALA A 69 -48.51 -12.12 15.54
C ALA A 69 -48.14 -12.06 17.02
N THR A 70 -47.35 -13.03 17.47
CA THR A 70 -46.61 -12.91 18.74
C THR A 70 -45.66 -11.71 18.63
N PRO A 71 -45.66 -10.77 19.59
CA PRO A 71 -44.70 -9.66 19.55
C PRO A 71 -43.27 -10.21 19.54
N ALA A 72 -42.51 -9.81 18.53
CA ALA A 72 -41.12 -10.21 18.39
C ALA A 72 -40.30 -9.75 19.62
N PRO A 73 -39.36 -10.56 20.12
CA PRO A 73 -38.44 -10.13 21.16
C PRO A 73 -37.67 -8.89 20.70
N ALA A 74 -37.47 -7.92 21.60
CA ALA A 74 -36.68 -6.74 21.30
C ALA A 74 -35.27 -7.15 20.80
N PRO A 75 -34.74 -6.52 19.75
CA PRO A 75 -33.41 -6.85 19.23
C PRO A 75 -32.36 -6.76 20.33
N ALA A 76 -31.57 -7.83 20.52
CA ALA A 76 -30.41 -7.79 21.38
C ALA A 76 -29.42 -6.74 20.87
N ALA A 77 -28.84 -5.96 21.79
CA ALA A 77 -27.86 -4.94 21.42
C ALA A 77 -26.68 -5.60 20.66
N PRO A 78 -26.25 -5.02 19.52
CA PRO A 78 -25.11 -5.57 18.78
C PRO A 78 -23.85 -5.56 19.66
N PRO A 79 -22.99 -6.59 19.54
CA PRO A 79 -21.72 -6.62 20.26
C PRO A 79 -20.87 -5.38 19.90
N PRO A 80 -20.02 -4.89 20.82
CA PRO A 80 -19.16 -3.75 20.54
C PRO A 80 -18.26 -4.08 19.34
N ALA A 81 -18.30 -3.22 18.33
CA ALA A 81 -17.44 -3.35 17.16
C ALA A 81 -15.97 -3.23 17.58
N THR A 82 -15.17 -4.25 17.31
CA THR A 82 -13.71 -4.19 17.47
C THR A 82 -13.12 -3.30 16.38
N ALA A 83 -12.58 -2.14 16.76
CA ALA A 83 -11.85 -1.29 15.84
C ALA A 83 -10.47 -1.89 15.56
N GLU A 84 -10.21 -2.28 14.31
CA GLU A 84 -8.87 -2.65 13.85
C GLU A 84 -8.05 -1.38 13.62
N VAL A 85 -6.95 -1.24 14.38
CA VAL A 85 -6.02 -0.11 14.25
C VAL A 85 -4.94 -0.47 13.24
N VAL A 86 -5.06 0.03 12.00
CA VAL A 86 -4.02 -0.13 10.98
C VAL A 86 -2.92 0.90 11.20
N VAL A 87 -1.77 0.46 11.70
CA VAL A 87 -0.59 1.32 11.86
C VAL A 87 0.11 1.43 10.50
N ARG A 88 0.07 2.63 9.88
CA ARG A 88 0.88 2.94 8.69
C ARG A 88 2.21 3.55 9.10
N ALA A 89 3.26 3.21 8.36
CA ALA A 89 4.54 3.88 8.47
C ALA A 89 4.38 5.38 8.12
N PRO A 90 5.10 6.28 8.82
CA PRO A 90 5.06 7.70 8.51
C PRO A 90 5.66 7.96 7.13
N PRO A 91 5.11 8.92 6.36
CA PRO A 91 5.57 9.18 5.00
C PRO A 91 6.98 9.79 4.98
N ARG A 92 7.76 9.41 3.97
CA ARG A 92 9.15 9.89 3.83
C ARG A 92 9.18 11.41 3.60
N PRO A 93 9.93 12.18 4.41
CA PRO A 93 10.01 13.63 4.22
C PRO A 93 10.74 13.98 2.93
N MET A 94 10.49 15.19 2.44
CA MET A 94 11.29 15.87 1.43
C MET A 94 11.45 17.31 1.88
N PHE A 95 12.54 17.95 1.48
CA PHE A 95 12.93 19.28 1.92
C PHE A 95 13.14 20.19 0.73
N GLU A 96 12.79 21.46 0.91
CA GLU A 96 13.10 22.54 -0.01
C GLU A 96 14.20 23.34 0.65
N CYS A 97 15.35 23.38 -0.01
CA CYS A 97 16.51 24.08 0.45
C CYS A 97 16.70 25.32 -0.39
N THR A 98 17.04 26.43 0.25
CA THR A 98 17.28 27.71 -0.43
C THR A 98 18.78 28.02 -0.36
N THR A 99 19.38 28.19 -1.53
CA THR A 99 20.74 28.70 -1.62
C THR A 99 20.78 30.15 -1.15
N PRO A 100 21.91 30.64 -0.63
CA PRO A 100 22.11 32.06 -0.37
C PRO A 100 21.90 33.00 -1.56
N GLY A 101 21.90 32.49 -2.79
CA GLY A 101 21.56 33.25 -4.00
C GLY A 101 20.05 33.37 -4.24
N GLY A 102 19.21 32.71 -3.44
CA GLY A 102 17.75 32.70 -3.58
C GLY A 102 17.21 31.49 -4.36
N GLU A 103 18.05 30.71 -5.04
CA GLU A 103 17.62 29.52 -5.77
C GLU A 103 17.14 28.41 -4.83
N THR A 104 16.00 27.80 -5.14
CA THR A 104 15.42 26.68 -4.38
C THR A 104 15.70 25.35 -5.07
N TYR A 105 16.05 24.33 -4.28
CA TYR A 105 16.20 22.95 -4.76
C TYR A 105 15.61 21.96 -3.77
N LEU A 106 15.34 20.75 -4.25
CA LEU A 106 14.78 19.68 -3.43
C LEU A 106 15.88 18.75 -2.88
N SER A 107 15.70 18.29 -1.65
CA SER A 107 16.59 17.35 -0.96
C SER A 107 15.78 16.31 -0.18
N ASP A 108 16.23 15.06 -0.18
CA ASP A 108 15.60 14.00 0.63
C ASP A 108 16.10 13.98 2.09
N SER A 109 17.32 14.47 2.37
CA SER A 109 17.89 14.41 3.73
C SER A 109 17.70 15.70 4.54
N GLY A 110 17.56 16.85 3.86
CA GLY A 110 17.45 18.15 4.53
C GLY A 110 18.76 18.69 5.10
N ASP A 111 19.90 18.03 4.81
CA ASP A 111 21.22 18.46 5.28
C ASP A 111 21.74 19.72 4.57
N GLY A 112 21.14 20.11 3.44
CA GLY A 112 21.63 21.19 2.58
C GLY A 112 22.99 20.89 1.95
N ASN A 113 23.24 21.50 0.80
CA ASN A 113 24.51 21.37 0.09
C ASN A 113 25.63 22.06 0.90
N PRO A 114 26.72 21.36 1.25
CA PRO A 114 27.84 22.00 1.92
C PRO A 114 28.61 22.92 0.97
N ARG A 115 28.89 24.14 1.41
CA ARG A 115 29.65 25.14 0.67
C ARG A 115 30.74 25.76 1.54
N PRO A 116 31.89 26.13 0.95
CA PRO A 116 32.93 26.82 1.70
C PRO A 116 32.37 28.12 2.27
N ALA A 117 32.57 28.27 3.57
CA ALA A 117 32.23 29.47 4.29
C ALA A 117 33.15 30.61 3.86
N PRO A 118 32.66 31.85 3.86
CA PRO A 118 33.53 33.01 3.79
C PRO A 118 34.60 32.95 4.88
N VAL A 119 35.79 33.50 4.61
CA VAL A 119 36.94 33.45 5.53
C VAL A 119 36.68 34.08 6.91
N TRP A 120 35.74 35.03 6.98
CA TRP A 120 35.32 35.67 8.22
C TRP A 120 34.34 34.83 9.05
N TYR A 121 33.79 33.76 8.47
CA TYR A 121 32.86 32.89 9.18
C TYR A 121 33.62 32.08 10.23
N PRO A 122 33.15 32.04 11.48
CA PRO A 122 33.85 31.35 12.54
C PRO A 122 33.87 29.85 12.25
N VAL A 123 35.05 29.21 12.26
CA VAL A 123 35.08 27.75 12.41
C VAL A 123 34.69 27.42 13.84
N ALA A 124 33.87 26.40 14.03
CA ALA A 124 33.66 25.85 15.36
C ALA A 124 35.05 25.45 15.93
N PRO A 125 35.39 25.86 17.17
CA PRO A 125 36.60 25.37 17.81
C PRO A 125 36.53 23.84 17.85
N TRP A 126 37.41 23.18 17.12
CA TRP A 126 37.53 21.74 17.23
C TRP A 126 38.18 21.42 18.58
N THR A 127 37.37 21.21 19.61
CA THR A 127 37.84 20.56 20.84
C THR A 127 37.95 19.07 20.55
N PRO A 128 39.17 18.49 20.46
CA PRO A 128 39.29 17.04 20.39
C PRO A 128 38.57 16.44 21.60
N PRO A 129 37.67 15.46 21.42
CA PRO A 129 37.07 14.78 22.55
C PRO A 129 38.18 14.04 23.32
N GLY A 130 38.38 14.40 24.60
CA GLY A 130 39.10 13.53 25.54
C GLY A 130 40.54 13.89 25.92
N VAL A 131 40.92 15.16 26.04
CA VAL A 131 42.14 15.50 26.81
C VAL A 131 41.74 16.18 28.12
N ALA A 132 41.24 15.40 29.07
CA ALA A 132 41.35 15.77 30.47
C ALA A 132 42.85 15.92 30.82
N PRO A 133 43.26 16.94 31.59
CA PRO A 133 44.66 17.11 32.00
C PRO A 133 45.01 16.07 33.07
N GLY A 134 45.16 14.81 32.67
CA GLY A 134 45.70 13.76 33.51
C GLY A 134 47.23 13.81 33.54
N PRO A 135 47.88 13.51 34.67
CA PRO A 135 49.33 13.41 34.75
C PRO A 135 49.82 12.30 33.83
N ARG A 136 50.77 12.62 32.97
CA ARG A 136 51.31 11.71 31.94
C ARG A 136 52.10 10.58 32.61
N PRO A 137 51.80 9.29 32.38
CA PRO A 137 52.72 8.24 32.74
C PRO A 137 53.91 8.24 31.79
N VAL A 138 55.09 8.10 32.40
CA VAL A 138 56.40 8.04 31.76
C VAL A 138 56.44 6.86 30.79
N THR A 139 56.86 7.11 29.56
CA THR A 139 56.86 6.14 28.45
C THR A 139 57.79 4.96 28.75
N SER A 140 57.24 3.74 28.89
CA SER A 140 58.01 2.53 28.62
C SER A 140 57.77 2.10 27.18
N ARG A 141 58.84 2.24 26.39
CA ARG A 141 59.03 1.75 25.02
C ARG A 141 58.78 0.23 24.93
N ARG A 142 57.88 -0.17 24.02
CA ARG A 142 57.69 -1.45 23.30
C ARG A 142 56.28 -1.39 22.68
N GLU A 143 55.91 -1.97 21.57
CA GLU A 143 56.54 -2.69 20.48
C GLU A 143 55.48 -2.73 19.36
N SER A 144 55.94 -2.83 18.12
CA SER A 144 55.25 -3.03 16.85
C SER A 144 53.82 -3.60 16.84
N GLY A 145 53.03 -3.04 15.92
CA GLY A 145 52.13 -3.79 15.05
C GLY A 145 50.67 -3.85 15.48
N ILE A 146 49.78 -3.36 14.62
CA ILE A 146 48.64 -4.11 14.07
C ILE A 146 48.12 -3.29 12.89
N ALA A 147 48.12 -3.93 11.73
CA ALA A 147 47.51 -3.45 10.50
C ALA A 147 45.99 -3.35 10.67
N SER A 148 45.34 -2.46 9.92
CA SER A 148 43.92 -2.61 9.60
C SER A 148 43.63 -2.21 8.16
N PRO A 149 42.64 -2.87 7.54
CA PRO A 149 42.56 -3.09 6.10
C PRO A 149 41.71 -2.01 5.43
N GLY A 150 41.89 -1.91 4.11
CA GLY A 150 41.30 -0.87 3.28
C GLY A 150 39.78 -0.92 3.13
N MET A 151 39.27 0.13 2.48
CA MET A 151 38.12 0.14 1.57
C MET A 151 38.13 1.52 0.90
N SER A 152 38.59 1.58 -0.35
CA SER A 152 38.27 2.68 -1.27
C SER A 152 37.93 2.05 -2.61
N THR A 153 36.66 2.16 -2.99
CA THR A 153 36.09 1.62 -4.22
C THR A 153 36.16 2.65 -5.34
N SER A 154 36.69 2.17 -6.48
CA SER A 154 36.34 2.54 -7.87
C SER A 154 37.11 3.71 -8.54
N PRO A 155 37.18 3.77 -9.89
CA PRO A 155 38.04 2.91 -10.70
C PRO A 155 38.83 3.66 -11.81
N GLY A 156 39.94 3.07 -12.25
CA GLY A 156 40.40 3.11 -13.64
C GLY A 156 41.34 4.26 -14.09
N ALA A 157 42.60 3.92 -14.34
CA ALA A 157 43.27 4.17 -15.63
C ALA A 157 44.59 3.37 -15.66
N ARG A 158 44.72 2.48 -16.64
CA ARG A 158 45.96 1.75 -16.94
C ARG A 158 46.91 2.68 -17.69
N LEU A 159 48.08 2.94 -17.15
CA LEU A 159 49.25 3.45 -17.88
C LEU A 159 50.51 2.80 -17.31
N THR A 160 51.21 2.10 -18.20
CA THR A 160 52.42 1.31 -18.00
C THR A 160 53.64 2.24 -17.89
N THR A 161 54.31 2.31 -16.75
CA THR A 161 55.73 2.71 -16.63
C THR A 161 56.28 2.32 -15.25
N PRO A 162 57.43 1.66 -15.11
CA PRO A 162 58.07 1.48 -13.81
C PRO A 162 59.07 2.63 -13.55
N PRO A 163 59.00 3.35 -12.42
CA PRO A 163 60.12 4.16 -11.98
C PRO A 163 60.93 3.41 -10.90
N GLN A 164 62.23 3.34 -11.16
CA GLN A 164 63.28 2.84 -10.27
C GLN A 164 63.15 3.43 -8.85
N GLN A 165 63.27 2.54 -7.86
CA GLN A 165 63.49 2.87 -6.46
C GLN A 165 64.81 3.65 -6.32
N ARG A 166 64.75 4.96 -6.11
CA ARG A 166 65.85 5.72 -5.51
C ARG A 166 65.42 6.08 -4.09
N GLN A 167 66.02 5.43 -3.11
CA GLN A 167 65.86 5.74 -1.69
C GLN A 167 66.40 7.16 -1.43
N ALA A 168 65.55 8.06 -0.95
CA ALA A 168 65.97 9.36 -0.46
C ALA A 168 66.52 9.23 0.98
N PRO A 169 67.58 9.95 1.36
CA PRO A 169 68.09 9.95 2.73
C PRO A 169 67.07 10.58 3.70
N PRO A 170 67.06 10.17 4.99
CA PRO A 170 66.09 10.67 5.96
C PRO A 170 66.26 12.17 6.24
N PRO A 171 65.17 12.92 6.50
CA PRO A 171 65.25 14.35 6.80
C PRO A 171 65.91 14.59 8.18
N PRO A 172 66.64 15.73 8.37
CA PRO A 172 67.25 16.05 9.64
C PRO A 172 66.19 16.32 10.73
N ALA A 173 66.51 15.89 11.95
CA ALA A 173 65.67 16.06 13.13
C ALA A 173 65.34 17.55 13.35
N ARG A 174 64.04 17.89 13.35
CA ARG A 174 63.58 19.24 13.66
C ARG A 174 63.88 19.55 15.13
N ARG A 175 64.74 20.55 15.36
CA ARG A 175 64.98 21.17 16.67
C ARG A 175 63.64 21.69 17.23
N GLY A 176 63.33 21.28 18.46
CA GLY A 176 62.12 21.69 19.15
C GLY A 176 62.17 23.16 19.54
N HIS A 177 61.33 23.98 18.91
CA HIS A 177 60.98 25.28 19.45
C HIS A 177 59.90 25.09 20.52
N ARG A 178 60.24 25.36 21.79
CA ARG A 178 59.28 25.49 22.89
C ARG A 178 58.40 26.71 22.61
N GLY A 179 57.25 26.48 21.97
CA GLY A 179 56.20 27.47 21.87
C GLY A 179 55.49 27.61 23.22
N HIS A 180 55.49 28.81 23.78
CA HIS A 180 54.67 29.18 24.92
C HIS A 180 53.20 28.93 24.59
N ARG A 181 52.56 28.05 25.37
CA ARG A 181 51.15 27.69 25.23
C ARG A 181 50.31 28.76 25.94
N HIS A 182 50.04 29.86 25.25
CA HIS A 182 48.99 30.78 25.70
C HIS A 182 47.64 30.07 25.50
N PRO A 183 46.75 30.03 26.52
CA PRO A 183 45.36 29.63 26.34
C PRO A 183 44.61 30.80 25.66
N GLY A 184 44.96 31.06 24.41
CA GLY A 184 44.23 31.98 23.57
C GLY A 184 43.00 31.25 23.04
N PHE A 185 41.81 31.72 23.39
CA PHE A 185 40.61 31.48 22.60
C PHE A 185 40.79 32.17 21.23
N GLY A 186 41.61 31.56 20.38
CA GLY A 186 41.75 31.97 18.99
C GLY A 186 40.60 31.35 18.22
N HIS A 187 39.65 32.17 17.78
CA HIS A 187 38.78 31.76 16.68
C HIS A 187 39.69 31.53 15.48
N ALA A 188 39.91 30.27 15.10
CA ALA A 188 40.64 29.97 13.90
C ALA A 188 39.79 30.47 12.72
N TYR A 189 40.18 31.57 12.10
CA TYR A 189 39.58 32.00 10.84
C TYR A 189 40.15 31.11 9.74
N GLY A 190 39.33 30.17 9.29
CA GLY A 190 39.59 29.29 8.16
C GLY A 190 38.23 28.98 7.52
N GLY A 191 38.16 28.83 6.21
CA GLY A 191 36.88 28.57 5.54
C GLY A 191 36.23 27.28 6.07
N GLY A 192 35.28 27.41 7.00
CA GLY A 192 34.43 26.28 7.44
C GLY A 192 33.52 25.81 6.30
N LEU A 193 32.64 24.85 6.57
CA LEU A 193 31.54 24.52 5.66
C LEU A 193 30.24 25.11 6.22
N ILE A 194 29.54 25.88 5.40
CA ILE A 194 28.15 26.32 5.67
C ILE A 194 27.23 25.39 4.88
N ARG A 195 26.06 25.09 5.45
CA ARG A 195 24.99 24.34 4.77
C ARG A 195 23.85 25.29 4.44
N ASP A 196 23.18 25.03 3.33
CA ASP A 196 21.98 25.77 2.95
C ASP A 196 20.84 25.51 3.94
N GLN A 197 19.90 26.46 4.05
CA GLN A 197 18.73 26.28 4.91
C GLN A 197 17.68 25.44 4.20
N CYS A 198 17.24 24.37 4.85
CA CYS A 198 16.23 23.45 4.34
C CYS A 198 14.97 23.48 5.19
N HIS A 199 13.80 23.48 4.55
CA HIS A 199 12.50 23.44 5.20
C HIS A 199 11.73 22.20 4.73
N ARG A 200 11.05 21.53 5.67
CA ARG A 200 10.29 20.31 5.34
C ARG A 200 9.10 20.68 4.46
N LEU A 201 8.94 20.02 3.32
CA LEU A 201 7.76 20.18 2.49
C LEU A 201 6.53 19.59 3.18
N PRO A 202 5.37 20.24 3.04
CA PRO A 202 4.09 19.60 3.29
C PRO A 202 3.94 18.35 2.41
N GLN A 203 3.37 17.28 2.97
CA GLN A 203 3.25 16.00 2.27
C GLN A 203 2.53 16.12 0.91
N ALA A 204 1.48 16.94 0.82
CA ALA A 204 0.78 17.19 -0.44
C ALA A 204 1.69 17.74 -1.54
N ARG A 205 2.68 18.58 -1.20
CA ARG A 205 3.66 19.13 -2.15
C ARG A 205 4.68 18.07 -2.56
N THR A 206 5.08 17.19 -1.65
CA THR A 206 5.95 16.04 -2.00
C THR A 206 5.25 15.13 -3.01
N CYS A 207 3.98 14.81 -2.79
CA CYS A 207 3.20 13.98 -3.71
C CYS A 207 3.03 14.63 -5.10
N SER A 208 2.83 15.96 -5.18
CA SER A 208 2.72 16.66 -6.47
C SER A 208 4.05 16.60 -7.24
N VAL A 209 5.16 16.90 -6.57
CA VAL A 209 6.50 16.85 -7.18
C VAL A 209 6.82 15.45 -7.73
N LEU A 210 6.56 14.40 -6.95
CA LEU A 210 6.80 13.02 -7.38
C LEU A 210 5.92 12.65 -8.60
N THR A 211 4.66 13.11 -8.61
CA THR A 211 3.75 12.91 -9.74
C THR A 211 4.23 13.62 -11.00
N ASP A 212 4.70 14.86 -10.87
CA ASP A 212 5.26 15.64 -11.96
C ASP A 212 6.53 14.98 -12.51
N ARG A 213 7.43 14.54 -11.62
CA ARG A 213 8.66 13.82 -12.01
C ARG A 213 8.35 12.54 -12.77
N ARG A 214 7.40 11.73 -12.29
CA ARG A 214 6.95 10.52 -12.99
C ARG A 214 6.40 10.84 -14.38
N THR A 215 5.61 11.91 -14.49
CA THR A 215 5.03 12.34 -15.77
C THR A 215 6.12 12.77 -16.76
N GLU A 216 7.13 13.50 -16.29
CA GLU A 216 8.27 13.90 -17.10
C GLU A 216 9.10 12.70 -17.57
N ILE A 217 9.37 11.73 -16.69
CA ILE A 217 10.04 10.47 -17.05
C ILE A 217 9.28 9.75 -18.17
N ARG A 218 7.96 9.62 -18.05
CA ARG A 218 7.12 8.98 -19.08
C ARG A 218 7.17 9.71 -20.42
N ARG A 219 7.16 11.04 -20.42
CA ARG A 219 7.31 11.85 -21.64
C ARG A 219 8.66 11.62 -22.31
N ARG A 220 9.74 11.64 -21.53
CA ARG A 220 11.11 11.43 -22.03
C ARG A 220 11.34 10.01 -22.55
N MET A 221 10.71 9.02 -21.94
CA MET A 221 10.92 7.60 -22.24
C MET A 221 10.63 7.21 -23.70
N PHE A 222 9.73 7.92 -24.38
CA PHE A 222 9.38 7.65 -25.78
C PHE A 222 10.54 7.94 -26.75
N ASN A 223 11.36 8.95 -26.46
CA ASN A 223 12.46 9.40 -27.32
C ASN A 223 13.86 9.01 -26.79
N ALA A 224 13.93 8.36 -25.62
CA ALA A 224 15.18 8.01 -24.97
C ALA A 224 15.89 6.80 -25.62
N GLN A 225 17.22 6.77 -25.50
CA GLN A 225 18.04 5.64 -25.99
C GLN A 225 17.81 4.37 -25.14
N PRO A 226 18.14 3.16 -25.62
CA PRO A 226 17.86 1.92 -24.87
C PRO A 226 18.43 1.87 -23.44
N THR A 227 19.66 2.38 -23.24
CA THR A 227 20.32 2.46 -21.92
C THR A 227 19.62 3.46 -21.00
N GLU A 228 19.37 4.66 -21.51
CA GLU A 228 18.63 5.72 -20.81
C GLU A 228 17.21 5.26 -20.43
N ARG A 229 16.54 4.49 -21.29
CA ARG A 229 15.23 3.90 -20.98
C ARG A 229 15.30 2.88 -19.85
N ALA A 230 16.42 2.19 -19.65
CA ALA A 230 16.58 1.28 -18.52
C ALA A 230 16.65 2.07 -17.20
N GLU A 231 17.48 3.11 -17.16
CA GLU A 231 17.62 4.01 -16.01
C GLU A 231 16.30 4.71 -15.67
N LEU A 232 15.62 5.28 -16.68
CA LEU A 232 14.33 5.94 -16.48
C LEU A 232 13.23 5.00 -15.98
N ARG A 233 13.26 3.70 -16.35
CA ARG A 233 12.31 2.70 -15.82
C ARG A 233 12.60 2.33 -14.37
N GLU A 234 13.87 2.32 -13.97
CA GLU A 234 14.25 2.14 -12.57
C GLU A 234 13.75 3.31 -11.73
N GLU A 235 14.03 4.54 -12.16
CA GLU A 235 13.56 5.75 -11.49
C GLU A 235 12.03 5.83 -11.43
N GLU A 236 11.31 5.47 -12.51
CA GLU A 236 9.84 5.43 -12.50
C GLU A 236 9.29 4.44 -11.47
N ARG A 237 9.92 3.26 -11.35
CA ARG A 237 9.51 2.23 -10.38
C ARG A 237 9.69 2.72 -8.95
N ASP A 238 10.82 3.36 -8.66
CA ASP A 238 11.11 3.88 -7.32
C ASP A 238 10.16 5.01 -6.92
N ILE A 239 9.87 5.93 -7.86
CA ILE A 239 8.91 7.01 -7.64
C ILE A 239 7.50 6.43 -7.47
N THR A 240 7.10 5.45 -8.27
CA THR A 240 5.78 4.82 -8.17
C THR A 240 5.63 4.08 -6.83
N ALA A 241 6.66 3.37 -6.37
CA ALA A 241 6.65 2.75 -5.05
C ALA A 241 6.45 3.79 -3.94
N ARG A 242 7.19 4.90 -3.99
CA ARG A 242 7.04 6.01 -3.04
C ARG A 242 5.65 6.62 -3.04
N LEU A 243 5.08 6.87 -4.22
CA LEU A 243 3.72 7.39 -4.36
C LEU A 243 2.66 6.44 -3.75
N ASN A 244 2.82 5.13 -3.93
CA ASN A 244 1.89 4.15 -3.38
C ASN A 244 1.97 4.05 -1.85
N GLU A 245 3.18 4.13 -1.30
CA GLU A 245 3.43 4.06 0.15
C GLU A 245 2.99 5.35 0.88
N ASP A 246 3.43 6.51 0.36
CA ASP A 246 3.34 7.78 1.07
C ASP A 246 2.09 8.60 0.71
N CYS A 247 1.56 8.43 -0.51
CA CYS A 247 0.51 9.30 -1.07
C CYS A 247 -0.82 8.57 -1.34
N ASP A 248 -0.89 7.25 -1.10
CA ASP A 248 -2.08 6.38 -1.30
C ASP A 248 -2.75 6.54 -2.68
N ILE A 249 -1.94 6.81 -3.71
CA ILE A 249 -2.42 6.95 -5.10
C ILE A 249 -2.54 5.55 -5.71
N ARG A 250 -3.69 4.91 -5.49
CA ARG A 250 -4.02 3.61 -6.12
C ARG A 250 -4.51 3.77 -7.54
#